data_AF-A0A524D9U2-F1
#
_entry.id   AF-A0A524D9U2-F1
#
_cell.length_a   1.000
_cell.length_b   1.000
_cell.length_c   1.000
_cell.angle_alpha   90.00
_cell.angle_beta   90.00
_cell.angle_gamma   90.00
#
_symmetry.space_group_name_H-M   'P 1'
#
loop_
_entity.id
_entity.type
_entity.pdbx_description
1 polymer ?
#
loop_
_entity_poly.entity_id
_entity_poly.type
_entity_poly.pdbx_seq_one_letter_code
_entity_poly.pdbx_strand_id
1 'polypeptide(L)'
;MIGINMENLQPCEGLEIPKKGVKQRLFQLKITLRGINPPVWRRVVLSSYTSFSKLHELIQEYFSWEGYHLHEFYFPHPKNPRDRVRIMGIIEWDEDVDMSYYHFLANNVRLCDVLSKDQKRVYYLYDFGDNWIHLIQLEKMYPYDERFVGPLCVGGKRAAPPEDSGGPYGFQENLKFLEKLNQESVEGILKWMGKDYDPHKVKEIGIRLSPKKLEGIFGPSL
;
A
#
# COMPACT_ATOMS: atom_id res chain seq x y z
N MET A 1 12.40 20.05 23.17
CA MET A 1 13.03 19.57 21.93
C MET A 1 14.20 18.68 22.28
N ILE A 2 13.95 17.41 22.54
CA ILE A 2 15.01 16.40 22.63
C ILE A 2 14.91 15.67 21.31
N GLY A 3 15.82 15.90 20.36
CA GLY A 3 15.78 15.20 19.08
C GLY A 3 16.19 13.75 19.28
N ILE A 4 15.28 12.80 19.09
CA ILE A 4 15.63 11.39 18.85
C ILE A 4 16.43 11.41 17.56
N ASN A 5 17.69 10.99 17.64
CA ASN A 5 18.51 10.82 16.46
C ASN A 5 17.93 9.64 15.65
N MET A 6 17.19 9.96 14.59
CA MET A 6 16.59 9.01 13.66
C MET A 6 17.62 8.12 12.94
N GLU A 7 18.92 8.38 13.10
CA GLU A 7 20.01 7.55 12.58
C GLU A 7 20.20 6.23 13.34
N ASN A 8 19.52 6.01 14.48
CA ASN A 8 19.80 4.88 15.39
C ASN A 8 18.91 3.65 15.21
N LEU A 9 17.97 3.62 14.26
CA LEU A 9 17.26 2.38 13.92
C LEU A 9 18.24 1.41 13.26
N GLN A 10 18.61 0.37 13.99
CA GLN A 10 19.51 -0.66 13.48
C GLN A 10 18.74 -1.60 12.54
N PRO A 11 19.29 -1.91 11.36
CA PRO A 11 18.74 -2.95 10.50
C PRO A 11 18.62 -4.29 11.26
N CYS A 12 17.63 -5.12 10.91
CA CYS A 12 17.57 -6.49 11.42
C CYS A 12 18.91 -7.20 11.20
N GLU A 13 19.29 -8.09 12.13
CA GLU A 13 20.52 -8.86 12.03
C GLU A 13 20.54 -9.75 10.76
N GLY A 14 21.38 -9.37 9.79
CA GLY A 14 21.48 -10.03 8.48
C GLY A 14 20.55 -9.49 7.39
N LEU A 15 19.83 -8.40 7.65
CA LEU A 15 19.19 -7.59 6.63
C LEU A 15 20.02 -6.33 6.37
N GLU A 16 21.08 -6.48 5.57
CA GLU A 16 21.73 -5.31 4.99
C GLU A 16 20.90 -4.88 3.77
N ILE A 17 20.27 -3.71 3.86
CA ILE A 17 19.70 -3.06 2.68
C ILE A 17 20.87 -2.67 1.77
N PRO A 18 21.03 -3.25 0.57
CA PRO A 18 22.16 -2.95 -0.28
C PRO A 18 22.04 -1.51 -0.79
N LYS A 19 22.73 -0.57 -0.14
CA LYS A 19 22.69 0.85 -0.54
C LYS A 19 23.35 1.11 -1.90
N LYS A 20 24.04 0.13 -2.50
CA LYS A 20 24.74 0.23 -3.79
C LYS A 20 24.55 -1.03 -4.65
N GLY A 21 24.17 -0.85 -5.92
CA GLY A 21 24.30 -1.87 -6.97
C GLY A 21 23.01 -2.47 -7.54
N VAL A 22 21.84 -2.23 -6.94
CA VAL A 22 20.58 -2.73 -7.52
C VAL A 22 20.18 -1.87 -8.72
N LYS A 23 20.33 -2.39 -9.94
CA LYS A 23 19.98 -1.66 -11.16
C LYS A 23 18.50 -1.29 -11.15
N GLN A 24 18.18 0.00 -11.30
CA GLN A 24 16.82 0.53 -11.34
C GLN A 24 15.92 -0.22 -12.35
N ARG A 25 14.66 -0.41 -11.97
CA ARG A 25 13.61 -1.09 -12.76
C ARG A 25 12.28 -0.35 -12.63
N LEU A 26 11.32 -0.71 -13.47
CA LEU A 26 9.91 -0.41 -13.21
C LEU A 26 9.26 -1.63 -12.59
N PHE A 27 8.66 -1.46 -11.42
CA PHE A 27 7.87 -2.49 -10.76
C PHE A 27 6.41 -2.34 -11.12
N GLN A 28 5.77 -3.45 -11.47
CA GLN A 28 4.32 -3.56 -11.47
C GLN A 28 3.89 -4.23 -10.17
N LEU A 29 3.19 -3.47 -9.34
CA LEU A 29 2.65 -3.96 -8.08
C LEU A 29 1.13 -4.11 -8.20
N LYS A 30 0.60 -5.17 -7.61
CA LYS A 30 -0.83 -5.28 -7.29
C LYS A 30 -1.01 -5.05 -5.79
N ILE A 31 -1.83 -4.07 -5.45
CA ILE A 31 -2.15 -3.67 -4.08
C ILE A 31 -3.60 -4.10 -3.83
N THR A 32 -3.82 -5.04 -2.92
CA THR A 32 -5.14 -5.62 -2.64
C THR A 32 -5.49 -5.37 -1.19
N LEU A 33 -6.64 -4.74 -0.94
CA LEU A 33 -7.17 -4.59 0.41
C LEU A 33 -7.68 -5.95 0.91
N ARG A 34 -7.20 -6.37 2.08
CA ARG A 34 -7.58 -7.67 2.68
C ARG A 34 -8.83 -7.53 3.52
N GLY A 35 -9.52 -8.66 3.72
CA GLY A 35 -10.72 -8.73 4.55
C GLY A 35 -12.01 -8.26 3.87
N ILE A 36 -11.94 -7.76 2.63
CA ILE A 36 -13.10 -7.29 1.86
C ILE A 36 -13.42 -8.23 0.69
N ASN A 37 -14.71 -8.55 0.53
CA ASN A 37 -15.25 -9.33 -0.58
C ASN A 37 -16.51 -8.68 -1.17
N PRO A 38 -16.65 -8.60 -2.51
CA PRO A 38 -15.63 -8.77 -3.57
C PRO A 38 -14.37 -7.88 -3.41
N PRO A 39 -13.20 -8.30 -3.94
CA PRO A 39 -11.92 -7.67 -3.63
C PRO A 39 -11.80 -6.25 -4.19
N VAL A 40 -11.25 -5.35 -3.37
CA VAL A 40 -10.82 -4.00 -3.75
C VAL A 40 -9.32 -4.05 -4.04
N TRP A 41 -8.90 -3.58 -5.22
CA TRP A 41 -7.47 -3.58 -5.58
C TRP A 41 -7.10 -2.49 -6.59
N ARG A 42 -5.81 -2.19 -6.64
CA ARG A 42 -5.15 -1.30 -7.60
C ARG A 42 -3.91 -1.98 -8.16
N ARG A 43 -3.57 -1.70 -9.41
CA ARG A 43 -2.33 -2.14 -10.05
C ARG A 43 -1.56 -0.93 -10.50
N VAL A 44 -0.33 -0.82 -10.05
CA VAL A 44 0.49 0.37 -10.20
C VAL A 44 1.82 0.02 -10.84
N VAL A 45 2.31 0.91 -11.71
CA VAL A 45 3.66 0.85 -12.27
C VAL A 45 4.44 2.05 -11.76
N LEU A 46 5.62 1.81 -11.19
CA LEU A 46 6.44 2.83 -10.56
C LEU A 46 7.92 2.42 -10.55
N SER A 47 8.80 3.38 -10.29
CA SER A 47 10.22 3.14 -10.14
C SER A 47 10.48 2.20 -8.96
N SER A 48 11.37 1.22 -9.14
CA SER A 48 11.83 0.37 -8.04
C SER A 48 12.59 1.17 -6.97
N TYR A 49 13.04 2.38 -7.29
CA TYR A 49 13.70 3.29 -6.34
C TYR A 49 12.72 4.14 -5.52
N THR A 50 11.41 4.03 -5.75
CA THR A 50 10.40 4.70 -4.92
C THR A 50 10.56 4.25 -3.45
N SER A 51 10.50 5.19 -2.51
CA SER A 51 10.55 4.90 -1.08
C SER A 51 9.23 4.29 -0.58
N PHE A 52 9.25 3.59 0.56
CA PHE A 52 8.02 3.11 1.20
C PHE A 52 7.12 4.26 1.67
N SER A 53 7.68 5.40 2.07
CA SER A 53 6.91 6.60 2.39
C SER A 53 6.18 7.14 1.17
N LYS A 54 6.85 7.19 0.00
CA LYS A 54 6.17 7.59 -1.24
C LYS A 54 5.13 6.54 -1.68
N LEU A 55 5.37 5.25 -1.43
CA LEU A 55 4.36 4.22 -1.67
C LEU A 55 3.12 4.43 -0.79
N HIS A 56 3.28 4.82 0.48
CA HIS A 56 2.15 5.17 1.36
C HIS A 56 1.29 6.28 0.72
N GLU A 57 1.88 7.40 0.31
CA GLU A 57 1.16 8.50 -0.35
C GLU A 57 0.35 8.01 -1.58
N LEU A 58 0.94 7.12 -2.38
CA LEU A 58 0.26 6.56 -3.55
C LEU A 58 -0.89 5.62 -3.17
N ILE A 59 -0.76 4.87 -2.09
CA ILE A 59 -1.86 4.05 -1.58
C ILE A 59 -3.00 4.94 -1.11
N GLN A 60 -2.71 6.00 -0.35
CA GLN A 60 -3.72 6.98 0.09
C GLN A 60 -4.47 7.57 -1.10
N GLU A 61 -3.75 8.05 -2.12
CA GLU A 61 -4.36 8.60 -3.34
C GLU A 61 -5.23 7.56 -4.08
N TYR A 62 -4.69 6.37 -4.35
CA TYR A 62 -5.39 5.35 -5.13
C TYR A 62 -6.51 4.63 -4.36
N PHE A 63 -6.53 4.72 -3.04
CA PHE A 63 -7.65 4.24 -2.23
C PHE A 63 -8.56 5.38 -1.77
N SER A 64 -8.26 6.64 -2.15
CA SER A 64 -9.06 7.82 -1.77
C SER A 64 -9.23 7.94 -0.26
N TRP A 65 -8.09 7.82 0.44
CA TRP A 65 -7.94 8.02 1.87
C TRP A 65 -7.09 9.26 2.15
N GLU A 66 -7.12 9.71 3.40
CA GLU A 66 -6.63 11.04 3.77
C GLU A 66 -5.24 11.00 4.40
N GLY A 67 -4.76 9.82 4.81
CA GLY A 67 -3.40 9.60 5.27
C GLY A 67 -3.10 10.08 6.70
N TYR A 68 -4.11 10.42 7.49
CA TYR A 68 -3.92 10.97 8.85
C TYR A 68 -3.70 9.91 9.93
N HIS A 69 -3.90 8.62 9.64
CA HIS A 69 -3.66 7.56 10.60
C HIS A 69 -2.25 6.99 10.53
N LEU A 70 -1.82 6.39 11.65
CA LEU A 70 -0.56 5.65 11.72
C LEU A 70 -0.53 4.49 10.72
N HIS A 71 0.68 4.18 10.25
CA HIS A 71 0.88 3.11 9.29
C HIS A 71 2.24 2.46 9.43
N GLU A 72 2.33 1.22 8.96
CA GLU A 72 3.57 0.48 8.85
C GLU A 72 3.57 -0.44 7.62
N PHE A 73 4.76 -0.86 7.22
CA PHE A 73 4.93 -1.99 6.32
C PHE A 73 5.61 -3.13 7.04
N TYR A 74 5.26 -4.37 6.70
CA TYR A 74 5.95 -5.53 7.23
C TYR A 74 6.03 -6.68 6.23
N PHE A 75 7.06 -7.51 6.41
CA PHE A 75 7.28 -8.71 5.61
C PHE A 75 8.03 -9.78 6.43
N PRO A 76 7.95 -11.07 6.05
CA PRO A 76 8.65 -12.13 6.77
C PRO A 76 10.16 -11.89 6.84
N HIS A 77 10.79 -12.21 7.97
CA HIS A 77 12.24 -12.08 8.11
C HIS A 77 12.97 -13.12 7.22
N PRO A 78 14.01 -12.73 6.46
CA PRO A 78 14.65 -13.63 5.48
C PRO A 78 15.25 -14.90 6.10
N LYS A 79 15.80 -14.81 7.31
CA LYS A 79 16.40 -15.95 8.03
C LYS A 79 15.41 -16.70 8.93
N ASN A 80 14.32 -16.05 9.33
CA ASN A 80 13.33 -16.63 10.24
C ASN A 80 11.92 -16.21 9.82
N PRO A 81 11.24 -16.96 8.93
CA PRO A 81 9.93 -16.57 8.41
C PRO A 81 8.81 -16.42 9.45
N ARG A 82 9.04 -16.85 10.71
CA ARG A 82 8.11 -16.62 11.83
C ARG A 82 8.17 -15.19 12.36
N ASP A 83 9.30 -14.51 12.17
CA ASP A 83 9.49 -13.13 12.57
C ASP A 83 9.15 -12.18 11.42
N ARG A 84 8.97 -10.90 11.76
CA ARG A 84 8.65 -9.85 10.80
C ARG A 84 9.71 -8.76 10.83
N VAL A 85 10.12 -8.34 9.64
CA VAL A 85 10.76 -7.05 9.45
C VAL A 85 9.66 -6.00 9.38
N ARG A 86 9.84 -4.90 10.09
CA ARG A 86 8.87 -3.81 10.18
C ARG A 86 9.52 -2.49 9.76
N ILE A 87 8.85 -1.79 8.87
CA ILE A 87 9.22 -0.47 8.37
C ILE A 87 8.16 0.50 8.86
N MET A 88 8.60 1.45 9.69
CA MET A 88 7.71 2.43 10.29
C MET A 88 7.32 3.51 9.29
N GLY A 89 6.05 3.88 9.28
CA GLY A 89 5.58 5.09 8.60
C GLY A 89 6.23 6.35 9.14
N ILE A 90 6.08 7.48 8.44
CA ILE A 90 6.54 8.76 8.98
C ILE A 90 5.57 9.17 10.09
N ILE A 91 6.11 9.47 11.28
CA ILE A 91 5.39 10.13 12.36
C ILE A 91 6.05 11.48 12.62
N GLU A 92 5.24 12.53 12.68
CA GLU A 92 5.64 13.76 13.36
C GLU A 92 5.55 13.48 14.87
N TRP A 93 6.69 13.15 15.48
CA TRP A 93 6.91 13.04 16.93
C TRP A 93 5.70 12.61 17.78
N ASP A 94 5.56 11.30 17.98
CA ASP A 94 4.69 10.72 19.00
C ASP A 94 5.57 10.00 20.04
N GLU A 95 5.60 10.53 21.27
CA GLU A 95 6.41 10.00 22.37
C GLU A 95 5.92 8.62 22.84
N ASP A 96 4.68 8.23 22.50
CA ASP A 96 4.09 6.96 22.89
C ASP A 96 4.48 5.79 21.95
N VAL A 97 5.26 6.07 20.89
CA VAL A 97 5.68 5.06 19.92
C VAL A 97 6.97 4.38 20.35
N ASP A 98 6.87 3.08 20.65
CA ASP A 98 8.04 2.24 20.91
C ASP A 98 8.82 1.97 19.62
N MET A 99 9.88 2.76 19.41
CA MET A 99 10.76 2.64 18.25
C MET A 99 11.55 1.32 18.20
N SER A 100 11.68 0.59 19.32
CA SER A 100 12.37 -0.72 19.33
C SER A 100 11.59 -1.79 18.57
N TYR A 101 10.30 -1.55 18.31
CA TYR A 101 9.44 -2.42 17.52
C TYR A 101 9.74 -2.39 16.01
N TYR A 102 10.46 -1.37 15.55
CA TYR A 102 10.70 -1.10 14.13
C TYR A 102 12.17 -1.27 13.78
N HIS A 103 12.42 -1.58 12.51
CA HIS A 103 13.77 -1.82 12.00
C HIS A 103 14.23 -0.72 11.05
N PHE A 104 13.29 -0.07 10.36
CA PHE A 104 13.57 0.99 9.41
C PHE A 104 12.49 2.05 9.39
N LEU A 105 12.83 3.22 8.84
CA LEU A 105 11.87 4.27 8.49
C LEU A 105 11.51 4.21 7.01
N ALA A 106 10.24 4.46 6.69
CA ALA A 106 9.71 4.33 5.34
C ALA A 106 10.35 5.30 4.32
N ASN A 107 10.91 6.43 4.76
CA ASN A 107 11.64 7.37 3.90
C ASN A 107 13.02 6.84 3.47
N ASN A 108 13.62 5.94 4.27
CA ASN A 108 14.99 5.46 4.09
C ASN A 108 15.09 4.11 3.38
N VAL A 109 13.95 3.46 3.11
CA VAL A 109 13.87 2.16 2.44
C VAL A 109 13.16 2.31 1.10
N ARG A 110 13.77 1.79 0.04
CA ARG A 110 13.20 1.76 -1.31
C ARG A 110 12.54 0.42 -1.58
N LEU A 111 11.65 0.38 -2.57
CA LEU A 111 10.98 -0.86 -2.96
C LEU A 111 11.98 -1.94 -3.40
N CYS A 112 13.03 -1.58 -4.15
CA CYS A 112 14.05 -2.53 -4.59
C CYS A 112 14.94 -3.09 -3.47
N ASP A 113 14.91 -2.48 -2.29
CA ASP A 113 15.66 -2.96 -1.12
C ASP A 113 14.95 -4.15 -0.47
N VAL A 114 13.65 -4.29 -0.71
CA VAL A 114 12.78 -5.31 -0.10
C VAL A 114 12.19 -6.24 -1.15
N LEU A 115 11.57 -5.70 -2.20
CA LEU A 115 10.88 -6.47 -3.22
C LEU A 115 11.87 -6.99 -4.28
N SER A 116 11.86 -8.31 -4.46
CA SER A 116 12.75 -9.03 -5.39
C SER A 116 12.04 -10.27 -5.98
N LYS A 117 12.79 -11.09 -6.75
CA LYS A 117 12.27 -12.38 -7.22
C LYS A 117 11.97 -13.35 -6.07
N ASP A 118 12.69 -13.23 -4.96
CA ASP A 118 12.56 -14.12 -3.79
C ASP A 118 11.61 -13.54 -2.74
N GLN A 119 11.56 -12.21 -2.60
CA GLN A 119 10.66 -11.49 -1.71
C GLN A 119 9.62 -10.71 -2.53
N LYS A 120 8.52 -11.36 -2.93
CA LYS A 120 7.50 -10.74 -3.80
C LYS A 120 6.38 -10.02 -3.07
N ARG A 121 6.33 -10.09 -1.74
CA ARG A 121 5.18 -9.64 -0.95
C ARG A 121 5.60 -8.77 0.22
N VAL A 122 4.87 -7.69 0.41
CA VAL A 122 4.92 -6.83 1.59
C VAL A 122 3.48 -6.55 2.01
N TYR A 123 3.26 -6.40 3.31
CA TYR A 123 1.98 -5.97 3.86
C TYR A 123 2.09 -4.52 4.28
N TYR A 124 1.02 -3.76 4.05
CA TYR A 124 0.87 -2.39 4.50
C TYR A 124 -0.33 -2.31 5.42
N LEU A 125 -0.09 -1.95 6.68
CA LEU A 125 -1.12 -1.72 7.68
C LEU A 125 -1.34 -0.21 7.76
N TYR A 126 -2.58 0.22 7.57
CA TYR A 126 -3.03 1.59 7.74
C TYR A 126 -4.14 1.63 8.78
N ASP A 127 -4.10 2.66 9.62
CA ASP A 127 -4.98 2.83 10.77
C ASP A 127 -4.86 1.66 11.76
N PHE A 128 -4.18 1.91 12.88
CA PHE A 128 -3.96 0.89 13.90
C PHE A 128 -5.26 0.59 14.70
N GLY A 129 -6.26 1.46 14.61
CA GLY A 129 -7.61 1.21 15.15
C GLY A 129 -8.41 0.29 14.21
N ASP A 130 -8.65 0.73 12.98
CA ASP A 130 -9.49 -0.02 12.02
C ASP A 130 -8.78 -1.22 11.37
N ASN A 131 -7.46 -1.26 11.43
CA ASN A 131 -6.62 -2.38 10.98
C ASN A 131 -6.76 -2.70 9.49
N TRP A 132 -6.63 -1.68 8.63
CA TRP A 132 -6.70 -1.84 7.17
C TRP A 132 -5.41 -2.43 6.61
N ILE A 133 -5.43 -3.73 6.29
CA ILE A 133 -4.27 -4.44 5.75
C ILE A 133 -4.35 -4.53 4.22
N HIS A 134 -3.31 -4.06 3.54
CA HIS A 134 -3.09 -4.26 2.11
C HIS A 134 -2.01 -5.31 1.90
N LEU A 135 -2.26 -6.24 0.98
CA LEU A 135 -1.20 -7.06 0.40
C LEU A 135 -0.66 -6.35 -0.85
N ILE A 136 0.62 -5.98 -0.80
CA ILE A 136 1.38 -5.46 -1.93
C ILE A 136 2.16 -6.62 -2.53
N GLN A 137 1.87 -6.94 -3.79
CA GLN A 137 2.50 -8.03 -4.51
C GLN A 137 3.24 -7.53 -5.74
N LEU A 138 4.54 -7.83 -5.84
CA LEU A 138 5.33 -7.65 -7.06
C LEU A 138 4.87 -8.68 -8.10
N GLU A 139 4.24 -8.19 -9.17
CA GLU A 139 3.78 -9.03 -10.29
C GLU A 139 4.83 -9.12 -11.40
N LYS A 140 5.40 -7.97 -11.81
CA LYS A 140 6.37 -7.89 -12.91
C LYS A 140 7.45 -6.86 -12.64
N MET A 141 8.63 -7.09 -13.22
CA MET A 141 9.71 -6.12 -13.27
C MET A 141 10.05 -5.85 -14.74
N TYR A 142 10.04 -4.59 -15.15
CA TYR A 142 10.44 -4.16 -16.49
C TYR A 142 11.78 -3.42 -16.43
N PRO A 143 12.55 -3.40 -17.53
CA PRO A 143 13.66 -2.46 -17.69
C PRO A 143 13.24 -1.04 -17.34
N TYR A 144 14.15 -0.27 -16.72
CA TYR A 144 13.89 1.14 -16.48
C TYR A 144 14.07 1.93 -17.79
N ASP A 145 13.11 2.80 -18.09
CA ASP A 145 13.16 3.78 -19.17
C ASP A 145 13.23 5.18 -18.56
N GLU A 146 14.25 5.96 -18.90
CA GLU A 146 14.43 7.33 -18.38
C GLU A 146 13.31 8.29 -18.80
N ARG A 147 12.55 7.94 -19.85
CA ARG A 147 11.37 8.70 -20.31
C ARG A 147 10.12 8.34 -19.52
N PHE A 148 10.19 7.39 -18.59
CA PHE A 148 9.06 7.00 -17.76
C PHE A 148 8.58 8.18 -16.90
N VAL A 149 7.36 8.62 -17.16
CA VAL A 149 6.65 9.59 -16.33
C VAL A 149 5.58 8.83 -15.55
N GLY A 150 5.86 8.57 -14.28
CA GLY A 150 4.94 7.89 -13.37
C GLY A 150 5.10 8.42 -11.94
N PRO A 151 4.38 7.86 -10.97
CA PRO A 151 3.70 6.55 -10.97
C PRO A 151 2.40 6.50 -11.77
N LEU A 152 2.03 5.30 -12.24
CA LEU A 152 0.82 5.07 -13.05
C LEU A 152 -0.05 3.99 -12.42
N CYS A 153 -1.32 4.31 -12.09
CA CYS A 153 -2.32 3.29 -11.81
C CYS A 153 -2.87 2.74 -13.14
N VAL A 154 -2.50 1.48 -13.45
CA VAL A 154 -2.77 0.83 -14.74
C VAL A 154 -4.00 -0.09 -14.73
N GLY A 155 -4.63 -0.24 -13.57
CA GLY A 155 -5.87 -0.98 -13.39
C GLY A 155 -6.34 -1.00 -11.95
N GLY A 156 -7.61 -1.37 -11.74
CA GLY A 156 -8.18 -1.47 -10.41
C GLY A 156 -9.61 -1.99 -10.46
N LYS A 157 -10.15 -2.33 -9.28
CA LYS A 157 -11.55 -2.75 -9.12
C LYS A 157 -12.11 -2.25 -7.79
N ARG A 158 -13.39 -1.86 -7.83
CA ARG A 158 -14.22 -1.31 -6.74
C ARG A 158 -13.70 -0.02 -6.09
N ALA A 159 -14.61 0.72 -5.47
CA ALA A 159 -14.26 1.79 -4.55
C ALA A 159 -13.56 1.19 -3.31
N ALA A 160 -12.66 1.95 -2.70
CA ALA A 160 -12.16 1.59 -1.37
C ALA A 160 -13.24 1.88 -0.31
N PRO A 161 -13.20 1.26 0.86
CA PRO A 161 -13.98 1.71 2.00
C PRO A 161 -13.69 3.18 2.31
N PRO A 162 -14.67 3.98 2.75
CA PRO A 162 -14.40 5.31 3.31
C PRO A 162 -13.43 5.23 4.50
N GLU A 163 -12.76 6.34 4.80
CA GLU A 163 -12.03 6.50 6.06
C GLU A 163 -12.94 6.27 7.27
N ASP A 164 -12.34 5.85 8.39
CA ASP A 164 -13.03 5.60 9.66
C ASP A 164 -14.24 4.66 9.55
N SER A 165 -14.21 3.72 8.58
CA SER A 165 -15.36 2.88 8.29
C SER A 165 -15.51 1.63 9.17
N GLY A 166 -14.77 1.56 10.27
CA GLY A 166 -14.86 0.51 11.29
C GLY A 166 -14.15 -0.78 10.84
N GLY A 167 -13.08 -0.63 10.08
CA GLY A 167 -12.26 -1.74 9.60
C GLY A 167 -12.96 -2.70 8.64
N PRO A 168 -12.26 -3.77 8.20
CA PRO A 168 -12.76 -4.69 7.18
C PRO A 168 -14.09 -5.34 7.55
N TYR A 169 -14.28 -5.67 8.83
CA TYR A 169 -15.51 -6.31 9.32
C TYR A 169 -16.69 -5.34 9.30
N GLY A 170 -16.53 -4.13 9.88
CA GLY A 170 -17.60 -3.13 9.92
C GLY A 170 -18.07 -2.73 8.53
N PHE A 171 -17.13 -2.46 7.62
CA PHE A 171 -17.47 -2.15 6.23
C PHE A 171 -18.17 -3.31 5.51
N GLN A 172 -17.72 -4.56 5.71
CA GLN A 172 -18.36 -5.72 5.07
C GLN A 172 -19.79 -5.96 5.57
N GLU A 173 -20.05 -5.75 6.86
CA GLU A 173 -21.41 -5.81 7.40
C GLU A 173 -22.29 -4.69 6.84
N ASN A 174 -21.76 -3.48 6.73
CA ASN A 174 -22.47 -2.36 6.09
C ASN A 174 -22.84 -2.67 4.63
N LEU A 175 -21.95 -3.29 3.85
CA LEU A 175 -22.25 -3.72 2.48
C LEU A 175 -23.40 -4.74 2.43
N LYS A 176 -23.37 -5.76 3.30
CA LYS A 176 -24.46 -6.76 3.38
C LYS A 176 -25.78 -6.13 3.80
N PHE A 177 -25.72 -5.11 4.65
CA PHE A 177 -26.91 -4.42 5.13
C PHE A 177 -27.52 -3.55 4.02
N LEU A 178 -26.70 -2.82 3.25
CA LEU A 178 -27.15 -2.06 2.08
C LEU A 178 -27.88 -2.93 1.04
N GLU A 179 -27.43 -4.17 0.83
CA GLU A 179 -28.10 -5.12 -0.08
C GLU A 179 -29.50 -5.57 0.41
N LYS A 180 -29.83 -5.38 1.69
CA LYS A 180 -31.05 -5.90 2.34
C LYS A 180 -32.10 -4.86 2.68
N LEU A 181 -31.81 -3.57 2.56
CA LEU A 181 -32.67 -2.49 3.06
C LEU A 181 -33.69 -1.95 2.04
N ASN A 182 -34.77 -1.37 2.58
CA ASN A 182 -35.66 -0.45 1.86
C ASN A 182 -35.02 0.96 1.77
N GLN A 183 -35.57 1.84 0.92
CA GLN A 183 -34.95 3.12 0.56
C GLN A 183 -34.63 4.05 1.76
N GLU A 184 -35.45 4.05 2.82
CA GLU A 184 -35.31 5.00 3.95
C GLU A 184 -34.12 4.68 4.87
N SER A 185 -33.86 3.39 5.13
CA SER A 185 -32.71 2.97 5.96
C SER A 185 -31.37 3.09 5.22
N VAL A 186 -31.42 3.09 3.88
CA VAL A 186 -30.24 3.28 3.01
C VAL A 186 -29.73 4.72 3.11
N GLU A 187 -30.61 5.72 3.28
CA GLU A 187 -30.21 7.13 3.34
C GLU A 187 -29.28 7.45 4.52
N GLY A 188 -29.50 6.86 5.70
CA GLY A 188 -28.66 7.08 6.88
C GLY A 188 -27.23 6.58 6.68
N ILE A 189 -27.08 5.41 6.05
CA ILE A 189 -25.78 4.79 5.78
C ILE A 189 -25.06 5.49 4.62
N LEU A 190 -25.77 5.84 3.55
CA LEU A 190 -25.19 6.62 2.45
C LEU A 190 -24.78 8.03 2.90
N LYS A 191 -25.53 8.66 3.80
CA LYS A 191 -25.14 9.95 4.38
C LYS A 191 -23.79 9.86 5.09
N TRP A 192 -23.53 8.75 5.79
CA TRP A 192 -22.26 8.52 6.46
C TRP A 192 -21.14 8.08 5.49
N MET A 193 -21.41 7.18 4.54
CA MET A 193 -20.42 6.76 3.53
C MET A 193 -20.06 7.87 2.52
N GLY A 194 -20.85 8.94 2.49
CA GLY A 194 -20.82 9.98 1.46
C GLY A 194 -21.92 9.74 0.43
N LYS A 195 -22.72 10.79 0.16
CA LYS A 195 -23.94 10.69 -0.67
C LYS A 195 -23.69 10.13 -2.08
N ASP A 196 -22.48 10.30 -2.61
CA ASP A 196 -22.08 9.84 -3.96
C ASP A 196 -21.25 8.54 -3.94
N TYR A 197 -21.13 7.88 -2.79
CA TYR A 197 -20.35 6.66 -2.65
C TYR A 197 -21.06 5.47 -3.32
N ASP A 198 -20.38 4.85 -4.29
CA ASP A 198 -20.82 3.60 -4.91
C ASP A 198 -19.72 2.54 -4.75
N PRO A 199 -19.93 1.48 -3.93
CA PRO A 199 -18.92 0.45 -3.68
C PRO A 199 -18.54 -0.39 -4.91
N HIS A 200 -19.31 -0.30 -6.00
CA HIS A 200 -19.00 -0.98 -7.26
C HIS A 200 -18.21 -0.09 -8.22
N LYS A 201 -18.25 1.23 -8.04
CA LYS A 201 -17.57 2.19 -8.91
C LYS A 201 -16.15 2.46 -8.44
N VAL A 202 -15.19 2.22 -9.31
CA VAL A 202 -13.82 2.72 -9.11
C VAL A 202 -13.85 4.19 -9.47
N LYS A 203 -13.56 5.10 -8.53
CA LYS A 203 -13.20 6.49 -8.88
C LYS A 203 -12.05 6.39 -9.87
N GLU A 204 -12.11 7.05 -11.03
CA GLU A 204 -11.03 6.94 -12.01
C GLU A 204 -9.77 7.64 -11.47
N ILE A 205 -8.72 6.87 -11.20
CA ILE A 205 -7.47 7.36 -10.57
C ILE A 205 -6.25 7.02 -11.45
N GLY A 206 -6.46 6.73 -12.74
CA GLY A 206 -5.39 6.35 -13.65
C GLY A 206 -5.85 5.83 -15.01
N ILE A 207 -4.90 5.34 -15.79
CA ILE A 207 -5.09 4.91 -17.18
C ILE A 207 -5.23 3.39 -17.21
N ARG A 208 -6.35 2.85 -17.70
CA ARG A 208 -6.47 1.39 -17.88
C ARG A 208 -5.60 0.92 -19.04
N LEU A 209 -4.58 0.09 -18.75
CA LEU A 209 -3.69 -0.50 -19.75
C LEU A 209 -3.76 -2.03 -19.68
N SER A 210 -3.85 -2.68 -20.85
CA SER A 210 -3.76 -4.14 -20.93
C SER A 210 -2.33 -4.61 -20.71
N PRO A 211 -2.09 -5.86 -20.25
CA PRO A 211 -0.75 -6.41 -20.11
C PRO A 211 0.10 -6.30 -21.38
N LYS A 212 -0.49 -6.59 -22.55
CA LYS A 212 0.18 -6.46 -23.85
C LYS A 212 0.59 -5.02 -24.16
N LYS A 213 -0.23 -4.04 -23.77
CA LYS A 213 0.10 -2.62 -23.94
C LYS A 213 1.24 -2.20 -23.01
N LEU A 214 1.26 -2.70 -21.77
CA LEU A 214 2.38 -2.44 -20.85
C LEU A 214 3.70 -3.02 -21.38
N GLU A 215 3.70 -4.25 -21.88
CA GLU A 215 4.89 -4.86 -22.48
C GLU A 215 5.34 -4.13 -23.76
N GLY A 216 4.40 -3.63 -24.56
CA GLY A 216 4.73 -2.79 -25.72
C GLY A 216 5.37 -1.45 -25.34
N ILE A 217 5.03 -0.89 -24.17
CA ILE A 217 5.58 0.40 -23.69
C ILE A 217 6.93 0.19 -22.97
N PHE A 218 7.01 -0.77 -22.05
CA PHE A 218 8.16 -0.94 -21.16
C PHE A 218 9.11 -2.07 -21.57
N GLY A 219 8.78 -2.81 -22.64
CA GLY A 219 9.47 -4.03 -23.03
C GLY A 219 9.00 -5.26 -22.24
N PRO A 220 9.57 -6.44 -22.53
CA PRO A 220 9.21 -7.68 -21.84
C PRO A 220 9.60 -7.62 -20.36
N SER A 221 8.75 -8.20 -19.50
CA SER A 221 9.07 -8.35 -18.08
C SER A 221 10.14 -9.43 -17.85
N LEU A 222 10.97 -9.22 -16.81
CA LEU A 222 12.11 -10.06 -16.41
C LEU A 222 11.77 -11.16 -15.40
#